data_AF-A0A1F4CYR4-F1
#
_entry.id   AF-A0A1F4CYR4-F1
#
_cell.length_a   1.000
_cell.length_b   1.000
_cell.length_c   1.000
_cell.angle_alpha   90.00
_cell.angle_beta   90.00
_cell.angle_gamma   90.00
#
_symmetry.space_group_name_H-M   'P 1'
#
loop_
_entity.id
_entity.type
_entity.pdbx_description
1 polymer ?
#
loop_
_entity_poly.entity_id
_entity_poly.type
_entity_poly.pdbx_seq_one_letter_code
_entity_poly.pdbx_strand_id
1 'polypeptide(L)'
;MLLALPLAAAAQTNGELWEITSQMNIPGMPAGMGAQTQRVCQGADPAQNATRDKERQDCKVTDVKQTATRTTVTMTCPQGRAVIDQTYNAARTEFKGAMRFSGKDGEMTMNMSGRKLGACNLQEASREREEKMAAMKKQIDARMAAGAAAQKREADRQIKECAAAVERMEFSRLGVYGECYKKKSDAQCKSTLDVMHRMSPAIGKACNARVAEFCKRYQTQEGFLKTKGDETVAQSCGVSTASIKAAQCPRAAQSGSLAFLGAFCPEESKPIAQEHCAGRDYTSKLGGKYAQFCQSYLANADFERAGGSQPQAAPARQGSAADQVKQGIGQGLNKLKGLFGR
;
A
#
# COMPACT_ATOMS: atom_id res chain seq x y z
N MET A 1 44.53 -36.45 54.12
CA MET A 1 44.08 -37.06 52.85
C MET A 1 42.60 -37.40 53.00
N LEU A 2 41.70 -36.61 52.43
CA LEU A 2 40.26 -36.91 52.33
C LEU A 2 39.88 -36.63 50.87
N LEU A 3 39.78 -37.71 50.09
CA LEU A 3 39.32 -37.71 48.71
C LEU A 3 37.79 -37.63 48.71
N ALA A 4 37.23 -36.49 48.30
CA ALA A 4 35.82 -36.37 47.98
C ALA A 4 35.58 -36.90 46.56
N LEU A 5 34.84 -37.99 46.43
CA LEU A 5 34.36 -38.49 45.14
C LEU A 5 33.25 -37.55 44.60
N PRO A 6 33.32 -37.10 43.33
CA PRO A 6 32.17 -36.53 42.67
C PRO A 6 31.25 -37.68 42.25
N LEU A 7 30.06 -37.79 42.85
CA LEU A 7 28.98 -38.54 42.23
C LEU A 7 28.62 -37.83 40.92
N ALA A 8 29.03 -38.41 39.81
CA ALA A 8 28.56 -38.02 38.49
C ALA A 8 27.04 -38.24 38.43
N ALA A 9 26.29 -37.15 38.30
CA ALA A 9 24.88 -37.16 37.96
C ALA A 9 24.71 -37.63 36.49
N ALA A 10 24.86 -38.93 36.26
CA ALA A 10 24.49 -39.58 35.00
C ALA A 10 23.04 -40.07 35.10
N ALA A 11 22.08 -39.14 35.15
CA ALA A 11 20.67 -39.48 35.15
C ALA A 11 19.93 -38.58 34.16
N GLN A 12 19.32 -39.24 33.17
CA GLN A 12 18.40 -38.71 32.13
C GLN A 12 19.03 -38.19 30.84
N THR A 13 20.00 -38.92 30.27
CA THR A 13 20.39 -38.76 28.85
C THR A 13 19.47 -39.51 27.88
N ASN A 14 18.71 -40.49 28.37
CA ASN A 14 17.86 -41.35 27.54
C ASN A 14 16.42 -40.84 27.52
N GLY A 15 15.89 -40.62 26.32
CA GLY A 15 14.50 -40.27 26.05
C GLY A 15 13.86 -41.22 25.04
N GLU A 16 12.60 -40.93 24.71
CA GLU A 16 11.82 -41.66 23.72
C GLU A 16 11.66 -40.81 22.46
N LEU A 17 11.95 -41.40 21.30
CA LEU A 17 11.73 -40.77 20.01
C LEU A 17 10.28 -40.98 19.60
N TRP A 18 9.56 -39.88 19.39
CA TRP A 18 8.19 -39.87 18.94
C TRP A 18 8.08 -39.20 17.58
N GLU A 19 7.31 -39.78 16.67
CA GLU A 19 6.82 -39.11 15.47
C GLU A 19 5.43 -38.56 15.77
N ILE A 20 5.30 -37.24 15.78
CA ILE A 20 4.10 -36.52 16.18
C ILE A 20 3.55 -35.80 14.96
N THR A 21 2.33 -36.15 14.58
CA THR A 21 1.55 -35.48 13.56
C THR A 21 0.62 -34.49 14.25
N SER A 22 0.75 -33.21 13.94
CA SER A 22 -0.07 -32.13 14.51
C SER A 22 -0.92 -31.49 13.43
N GLN A 23 -2.20 -31.26 13.72
CA GLN A 23 -3.14 -30.56 12.86
C GLN A 23 -3.75 -29.41 13.67
N MET A 24 -3.51 -28.19 13.20
CA MET A 24 -3.98 -26.98 13.86
C MET A 24 -5.32 -26.55 13.26
N ASN A 25 -6.36 -26.44 14.10
CA ASN A 25 -7.66 -25.90 13.69
C ASN A 25 -7.78 -24.47 14.20
N ILE A 26 -7.64 -23.49 13.29
CA ILE A 26 -7.86 -22.06 13.59
C ILE A 26 -9.26 -21.68 13.10
N PRO A 27 -10.15 -21.15 13.97
CA PRO A 27 -11.44 -20.61 13.54
C PRO A 27 -11.29 -19.54 12.47
N GLY A 28 -12.04 -19.65 11.37
CA GLY A 28 -12.05 -18.63 10.29
C GLY A 28 -11.00 -18.81 9.19
N MET A 29 -10.11 -19.81 9.27
CA MET A 29 -9.26 -20.23 8.15
C MET A 29 -9.80 -21.53 7.51
N PRO A 30 -9.66 -21.72 6.18
CA PRO A 30 -10.10 -22.96 5.52
C PRO A 30 -9.41 -24.18 6.14
N ALA A 31 -10.17 -25.24 6.40
CA ALA A 31 -9.62 -26.52 6.82
C ALA A 31 -8.66 -27.04 5.73
N GLY A 32 -7.35 -27.06 5.99
CA GLY A 32 -6.38 -27.44 4.94
C GLY A 32 -4.91 -27.05 5.13
N MET A 33 -4.51 -26.34 6.20
CA MET A 33 -3.09 -26.36 6.57
C MET A 33 -2.74 -27.80 6.99
N GLY A 34 -2.09 -28.53 6.08
CA GLY A 34 -1.88 -29.97 6.17
C GLY A 34 -1.27 -30.39 7.50
N ALA A 35 -1.59 -31.62 7.92
CA ALA A 35 -1.00 -32.19 9.11
C ALA A 35 0.52 -32.20 9.00
N GLN A 36 1.20 -31.66 10.00
CA GLN A 36 2.66 -31.60 10.02
C GLN A 36 3.20 -32.72 10.90
N THR A 37 4.07 -33.55 10.33
CA THR A 37 4.75 -34.63 11.04
C THR A 37 6.15 -34.19 11.44
N GLN A 38 6.48 -34.33 12.72
CA GLN A 38 7.79 -34.02 13.27
C GLN A 38 8.29 -35.11 14.21
N ARG A 39 9.60 -35.33 14.23
CA ARG A 39 10.23 -36.27 15.17
C ARG A 39 10.74 -35.50 16.37
N VAL A 40 10.30 -35.89 17.56
CA VAL A 40 10.61 -35.22 18.83
C VAL A 40 11.12 -36.23 19.85
N CYS A 41 12.28 -35.94 20.44
CA CYS A 41 12.82 -36.68 21.56
C CYS A 41 12.21 -36.15 22.88
N GLN A 42 11.40 -36.98 23.54
CA GLN A 42 10.71 -36.65 24.78
C GLN A 42 11.34 -37.37 25.98
N GLY A 43 11.44 -36.68 27.13
CA GLY A 43 11.86 -37.30 28.39
C GLY A 43 10.74 -38.09 29.04
N ALA A 44 11.04 -38.77 30.15
CA ALA A 44 10.04 -39.56 30.89
C ALA A 44 9.02 -38.68 31.64
N ASP A 45 9.39 -37.43 31.98
CA ASP A 45 8.54 -36.52 32.74
C ASP A 45 7.63 -35.66 31.81
N PRO A 46 6.30 -35.84 31.85
CA PRO A 46 5.37 -35.04 31.05
C PRO A 46 5.35 -33.55 31.43
N ALA A 47 5.63 -33.19 32.69
CA ALA A 47 5.69 -31.79 33.12
C ALA A 47 6.91 -31.08 32.54
N GLN A 48 8.06 -31.76 32.56
CA GLN A 48 9.28 -31.27 31.92
C GLN A 48 9.13 -31.20 30.40
N ASN A 49 8.51 -32.20 29.77
CA ASN A 49 8.23 -32.17 28.33
C ASN A 49 7.32 -31.01 27.91
N ALA A 50 6.37 -30.62 28.76
CA ALA A 50 5.46 -29.51 28.49
C ALA A 50 6.14 -28.13 28.58
N THR A 51 7.24 -28.01 29.33
CA THR A 51 7.94 -26.74 29.63
C THR A 51 9.31 -26.61 28.96
N ARG A 52 9.71 -27.61 28.18
CA ARG A 52 11.06 -27.73 27.60
C ARG A 52 11.42 -26.71 26.52
N ASP A 53 10.44 -26.10 25.87
CA ASP A 53 10.70 -25.08 24.87
C ASP A 53 10.99 -23.74 25.54
N LYS A 54 12.02 -23.01 25.07
CA LYS A 54 12.41 -21.70 25.62
C LYS A 54 11.25 -20.70 25.65
N GLU A 55 10.33 -20.80 24.69
CA GLU A 55 9.12 -19.96 24.59
C GLU A 55 8.04 -20.33 25.63
N ARG A 56 8.15 -21.49 26.28
CA ARG A 56 7.23 -21.96 27.32
C ARG A 56 7.80 -21.85 28.73
N GLN A 57 9.00 -21.28 28.90
CA GLN A 57 9.65 -21.11 30.20
C GLN A 57 8.87 -20.17 31.13
N ASP A 58 8.09 -19.23 30.56
CA ASP A 58 7.24 -18.32 31.32
C ASP A 58 5.88 -18.94 31.71
N CYS A 59 5.57 -20.15 31.21
CA CYS A 59 4.35 -20.86 31.56
C CYS A 59 4.57 -21.74 32.79
N LYS A 60 3.72 -21.58 33.81
CA LYS A 60 3.74 -22.43 35.00
C LYS A 60 2.83 -23.63 34.81
N VAL A 61 3.35 -24.83 35.03
CA VAL A 61 2.52 -26.05 35.11
C VAL A 61 1.71 -25.98 36.40
N THR A 62 0.39 -25.99 36.30
CA THR A 62 -0.51 -25.84 37.45
C THR A 62 -1.18 -27.14 37.86
N ASP A 63 -1.32 -28.10 36.95
CA ASP A 63 -1.93 -29.41 37.22
C ASP A 63 -1.36 -30.45 36.26
N VAL A 64 -1.00 -31.62 36.79
CA VAL A 64 -0.54 -32.78 36.01
C VAL A 64 -1.31 -34.00 36.50
N LYS A 65 -2.11 -34.58 35.61
CA LYS A 65 -2.87 -35.81 35.87
C LYS A 65 -2.38 -36.89 34.93
N GLN A 66 -1.80 -37.93 35.48
CA GLN A 66 -1.30 -39.06 34.71
C GLN A 66 -1.95 -40.35 35.20
N THR A 67 -2.60 -41.07 34.29
CA THR A 67 -3.11 -42.42 34.49
C THR A 67 -2.40 -43.38 33.54
N ALA A 68 -2.73 -44.67 33.60
CA ALA A 68 -2.13 -45.68 32.72
C ALA A 68 -2.35 -45.38 31.22
N THR A 69 -3.49 -44.79 30.87
CA THR A 69 -3.91 -44.57 29.47
C THR A 69 -4.12 -43.10 29.12
N ARG A 70 -4.00 -42.16 30.06
CA ARG A 70 -4.24 -40.74 29.79
C ARG A 70 -3.28 -39.84 30.54
N THR A 71 -2.85 -38.75 29.91
CA THR A 71 -2.01 -37.71 30.50
C THR A 71 -2.63 -36.37 30.18
N THR A 72 -2.95 -35.59 31.23
CA THR A 72 -3.48 -34.24 31.11
C THR A 72 -2.53 -33.28 31.82
N VAL A 73 -2.02 -32.29 31.11
CA VAL A 73 -1.16 -31.24 31.64
C VAL A 73 -1.84 -29.90 31.46
N THR A 74 -2.08 -29.19 32.55
CA THR A 74 -2.59 -27.82 32.53
C THR A 74 -1.44 -26.86 32.80
N MET A 75 -1.33 -25.85 31.95
CA MET A 75 -0.34 -24.79 32.06
C MET A 75 -1.05 -23.44 32.13
N THR A 76 -0.55 -22.55 32.98
CA THR A 76 -0.94 -21.15 33.05
C THR A 76 0.21 -20.30 32.53
N CYS A 77 -0.02 -19.62 31.41
CA CYS A 77 0.92 -18.72 30.76
C CYS A 77 0.47 -17.27 30.98
N PRO A 78 1.35 -16.27 30.88
CA PRO A 78 0.96 -14.86 30.96
C PRO A 78 -0.13 -14.46 29.95
N GLN A 79 -0.17 -15.14 28.80
CA GLN A 79 -1.07 -14.84 27.69
C GLN A 79 -2.37 -15.66 27.70
N GLY A 80 -2.53 -16.62 28.61
CA GLY A 80 -3.68 -17.52 28.63
C GLY A 80 -3.43 -18.86 29.32
N ARG A 81 -4.39 -19.78 29.18
CA ARG A 81 -4.33 -21.13 29.75
C ARG A 81 -4.19 -22.17 28.64
N ALA A 82 -3.30 -23.13 28.83
CA ALA A 82 -3.15 -24.27 27.93
C ALA A 82 -3.51 -25.58 28.64
N VAL A 83 -4.22 -26.46 27.95
CA VAL A 83 -4.55 -27.81 28.43
C VAL A 83 -4.11 -28.80 27.36
N ILE A 84 -3.15 -29.65 27.69
CA ILE A 84 -2.66 -30.75 26.86
C ILE A 84 -3.33 -32.01 27.37
N ASP A 85 -4.08 -32.71 26.52
CA ASP A 85 -4.73 -33.96 26.86
C ASP A 85 -4.32 -35.04 25.86
N GLN A 86 -3.68 -36.10 26.34
CA GLN A 86 -3.12 -37.19 25.55
C GLN A 86 -3.65 -38.52 26.05
N THR A 87 -4.21 -39.32 25.15
CA THR A 87 -4.70 -40.67 25.41
C THR A 87 -3.81 -41.67 24.70
N TYR A 88 -3.25 -42.62 25.44
CA TYR A 88 -2.32 -43.64 24.98
C TYR A 88 -3.04 -44.98 24.78
N ASN A 89 -2.51 -45.80 23.86
CA ASN A 89 -2.88 -47.21 23.79
C ASN A 89 -2.32 -48.01 24.99
N ALA A 90 -2.78 -49.26 25.17
CA ALA A 90 -2.35 -50.10 26.29
C ALA A 90 -0.83 -50.34 26.33
N ALA A 91 -0.16 -50.37 25.16
CA ALA A 91 1.28 -50.54 25.04
C ALA A 91 2.09 -49.23 25.20
N ARG A 92 1.44 -48.07 25.35
CA ARG A 92 2.02 -46.72 25.25
C ARG A 92 3.00 -46.52 24.08
N THR A 93 2.69 -47.11 22.93
CA THR A 93 3.44 -46.93 21.69
C THR A 93 2.78 -45.94 20.74
N GLU A 94 1.51 -45.62 20.98
CA GLU A 94 0.75 -44.63 20.20
C GLU A 94 -0.09 -43.76 21.13
N PHE A 95 -0.28 -42.50 20.76
CA PHE A 95 -1.22 -41.60 21.43
C PHE A 95 -2.05 -40.80 20.45
N LYS A 96 -3.25 -40.39 20.91
CA LYS A 96 -4.06 -39.32 20.32
C LYS A 96 -4.26 -38.26 21.37
N GLY A 97 -4.12 -37.00 21.01
CA GLY A 97 -4.26 -35.91 21.95
C GLY A 97 -4.84 -34.65 21.32
N ALA A 98 -5.25 -33.74 22.19
CA ALA A 98 -5.65 -32.39 21.84
C ALA A 98 -4.95 -31.42 22.79
N MET A 99 -4.37 -30.37 22.22
CA MET A 99 -3.90 -29.22 22.96
C MET A 99 -4.91 -28.09 22.74
N ARG A 100 -5.52 -27.63 23.83
CA ARG A 100 -6.41 -26.48 23.83
C ARG A 100 -5.69 -25.29 24.44
N PHE A 101 -5.70 -24.17 23.74
CA PHE A 101 -5.16 -22.90 24.23
C PHE A 101 -6.29 -21.88 24.29
N SER A 102 -6.52 -21.31 25.47
CA SER A 102 -7.51 -20.27 25.72
C SER A 102 -6.78 -18.99 26.08
N GLY A 103 -6.73 -18.03 25.15
CA GLY A 103 -6.07 -16.74 25.32
C GLY A 103 -7.00 -15.57 24.98
N LYS A 104 -6.47 -14.34 25.02
CA LYS A 104 -7.23 -13.13 24.66
C LYS A 104 -7.69 -13.13 23.20
N ASP A 105 -6.99 -13.85 22.34
CA ASP A 105 -7.24 -13.94 20.89
C ASP A 105 -8.21 -15.08 20.49
N GLY A 106 -8.80 -15.77 21.48
CA GLY A 106 -9.77 -16.85 21.27
C GLY A 106 -9.28 -18.24 21.69
N GLU A 107 -10.11 -19.25 21.40
CA GLU A 107 -9.77 -20.66 21.64
C GLU A 107 -9.13 -21.30 20.42
N MET A 108 -7.95 -21.89 20.60
CA MET A 108 -7.27 -22.69 19.58
C MET A 108 -7.24 -24.15 20.01
N THR A 109 -7.58 -25.06 19.10
CA THR A 109 -7.45 -26.51 19.32
C THR A 109 -6.48 -27.09 18.30
N MET A 110 -5.42 -27.72 18.80
CA MET A 110 -4.47 -28.48 18.00
C MET A 110 -4.65 -29.96 18.29
N ASN A 111 -5.08 -30.71 17.29
CA ASN A 111 -5.16 -32.16 17.36
C ASN A 111 -3.79 -32.75 17.07
N MET A 112 -3.40 -33.76 17.83
CA MET A 112 -2.13 -34.43 17.67
C MET A 112 -2.31 -35.95 17.71
N SER A 113 -1.54 -36.66 16.90
CA SER A 113 -1.33 -38.09 17.04
C SER A 113 0.17 -38.35 17.10
N GLY A 114 0.58 -39.34 17.89
CA GLY A 114 1.98 -39.69 18.03
C GLY A 114 2.21 -41.19 17.96
N ARG A 115 3.32 -41.58 17.37
CA ARG A 115 3.83 -42.95 17.35
C ARG A 115 5.25 -42.99 17.87
N LYS A 116 5.53 -43.91 18.79
CA LYS A 116 6.87 -44.15 19.33
C LYS A 116 7.72 -44.84 18.28
N LEU A 117 8.88 -44.27 17.99
CA LEU A 117 9.85 -44.79 17.02
C LEU A 117 11.03 -45.51 17.70
N GLY A 118 11.31 -45.24 18.97
CA GLY A 118 12.41 -45.88 19.70
C GLY A 118 12.96 -45.03 20.85
N ALA A 119 14.23 -45.27 21.18
CA ALA A 119 14.98 -44.45 22.14
C ALA A 119 15.72 -43.31 21.43
N CYS A 120 16.03 -42.24 22.15
CA CYS A 120 16.84 -41.10 21.67
C CYS A 120 17.71 -40.50 22.79
N ASN A 121 18.74 -39.76 22.40
CA ASN A 121 19.56 -38.98 23.33
C ASN A 121 18.96 -37.57 23.49
N LEU A 122 18.53 -37.22 24.71
CA LEU A 122 17.87 -35.95 25.00
C LEU A 122 18.80 -34.74 24.86
N GLN A 123 20.09 -34.90 25.18
CA GLN A 123 21.08 -33.84 25.12
C GLN A 123 21.44 -33.52 23.67
N GLU A 124 21.72 -34.54 22.88
CA GLU A 124 22.00 -34.40 21.45
C GLU A 124 20.80 -33.81 20.70
N ALA A 125 19.60 -34.34 20.93
CA ALA A 125 18.37 -33.80 20.34
C ALA A 125 18.10 -32.35 20.75
N SER A 126 18.46 -31.93 21.98
CA SER A 126 18.34 -30.54 22.39
C SER A 126 19.33 -29.63 21.67
N ARG A 127 20.58 -30.06 21.54
CA ARG A 127 21.63 -29.32 20.82
C ARG A 127 21.29 -29.16 19.34
N GLU A 128 20.88 -30.23 18.66
CA GLU A 128 20.45 -30.15 17.26
C GLU A 128 19.28 -29.18 17.07
N ARG A 129 18.31 -29.17 18.00
CA ARG A 129 17.18 -28.25 17.94
C ARG A 129 17.64 -26.80 18.12
N GLU A 130 18.50 -26.53 19.08
CA GLU A 130 19.06 -25.19 19.29
C GLU A 130 19.87 -24.71 18.09
N GLU A 131 20.72 -25.58 17.51
CA GLU A 131 21.47 -25.27 16.29
C GLU A 131 20.53 -25.00 15.10
N LYS A 132 19.49 -25.81 14.90
CA LYS A 132 18.46 -25.60 13.86
C LYS A 132 17.70 -24.28 14.09
N MET A 133 17.30 -23.98 15.31
CA MET A 133 16.61 -22.73 15.65
C MET A 133 17.53 -21.51 15.48
N ALA A 134 18.81 -21.60 15.84
CA ALA A 134 19.78 -20.53 15.62
C ALA A 134 20.02 -20.29 14.12
N ALA A 135 20.15 -21.37 13.33
CA ALA A 135 20.27 -21.28 11.88
C ALA A 135 19.00 -20.68 11.24
N MET A 136 17.82 -21.13 11.67
CA MET A 136 16.54 -20.59 11.21
C MET A 136 16.38 -19.11 11.59
N LYS A 137 16.70 -18.73 12.82
CA LYS A 137 16.72 -17.33 13.26
C LYS A 137 17.64 -16.49 12.38
N LYS A 138 18.86 -16.95 12.12
CA LYS A 138 19.80 -16.27 11.22
C LYS A 138 19.23 -16.10 9.81
N GLN A 139 18.55 -17.12 9.27
CA GLN A 139 17.88 -17.03 7.97
C GLN A 139 16.71 -16.04 7.99
N ILE A 140 15.90 -16.02 9.05
CA ILE A 140 14.80 -15.06 9.21
C ILE A 140 15.36 -13.63 9.29
N ASP A 141 16.34 -13.39 10.16
CA ASP A 141 16.96 -12.08 10.34
C ASP A 141 17.59 -11.59 9.02
N ALA A 142 18.26 -12.48 8.26
CA ALA A 142 18.79 -12.16 6.93
C ALA A 142 17.68 -11.84 5.91
N ARG A 143 16.57 -12.58 5.91
CA ARG A 143 15.42 -12.30 5.03
C ARG A 143 14.74 -10.99 5.39
N MET A 144 14.58 -10.68 6.68
CA MET A 144 14.03 -9.41 7.15
C MET A 144 14.93 -8.24 6.75
N ALA A 145 16.25 -8.36 6.89
CA ALA A 145 17.20 -7.35 6.44
C ALA A 145 17.17 -7.15 4.92
N ALA A 146 17.12 -8.23 4.14
CA ALA A 146 16.98 -8.15 2.68
C ALA A 146 15.65 -7.50 2.27
N GLY A 147 14.56 -7.82 2.98
CA GLY A 147 13.23 -7.21 2.79
C GLY A 147 13.25 -5.70 3.06
N ALA A 148 13.85 -5.27 4.17
CA ALA A 148 13.99 -3.85 4.49
C ALA A 148 14.84 -3.09 3.46
N ALA A 149 15.92 -3.69 2.97
CA ALA A 149 16.76 -3.10 1.93
C ALA A 149 16.01 -2.98 0.59
N ALA A 150 15.21 -3.99 0.21
CA ALA A 150 14.38 -3.95 -0.98
C ALA A 150 13.29 -2.86 -0.88
N GLN A 151 12.62 -2.76 0.27
CA GLN A 151 11.63 -1.71 0.54
C GLN A 151 12.25 -0.31 0.44
N LYS A 152 13.44 -0.11 0.99
CA LYS A 152 14.16 1.17 0.89
C LYS A 152 14.48 1.53 -0.56
N ARG A 153 15.01 0.59 -1.35
CA ARG A 153 15.32 0.81 -2.77
C ARG A 153 14.09 1.22 -3.56
N GLU A 154 12.94 0.58 -3.28
CA GLU A 154 11.67 0.93 -3.90
C GLU A 154 11.21 2.34 -3.53
N ALA A 155 11.31 2.70 -2.25
CA ALA A 155 10.99 4.04 -1.80
C ALA A 155 11.88 5.10 -2.46
N ASP A 156 13.19 4.86 -2.54
CA ASP A 156 14.14 5.75 -3.21
C ASP A 156 13.82 5.91 -4.70
N ARG A 157 13.37 4.83 -5.37
CA ARG A 157 12.93 4.88 -6.77
C ARG A 157 11.72 5.78 -6.94
N GLN A 158 10.67 5.61 -6.14
CA GLN A 158 9.46 6.44 -6.22
C GLN A 158 9.74 7.90 -5.91
N ILE A 159 10.59 8.19 -4.94
CA ILE A 159 11.02 9.56 -4.63
C ILE A 159 11.71 10.20 -5.83
N LYS A 160 12.58 9.45 -6.52
CA LYS A 160 13.24 9.92 -7.75
C LYS A 160 12.23 10.16 -8.88
N GLU A 161 11.22 9.32 -9.02
CA GLU A 161 10.15 9.51 -10.01
C GLU A 161 9.35 10.77 -9.74
N CYS A 162 8.97 11.03 -8.49
CA CYS A 162 8.32 12.29 -8.11
C CYS A 162 9.20 13.52 -8.42
N ALA A 163 10.52 13.43 -8.17
CA ALA A 163 11.43 14.52 -8.52
C ALA A 163 11.51 14.73 -10.05
N ALA A 164 11.64 13.64 -10.82
CA ALA A 164 11.69 13.70 -12.27
C ALA A 164 10.39 14.25 -12.90
N ALA A 165 9.23 13.97 -12.28
CA ALA A 165 7.95 14.51 -12.70
C ALA A 165 7.91 16.04 -12.60
N VAL A 166 8.49 16.62 -11.54
CA VAL A 166 8.61 18.09 -11.39
C VAL A 166 9.52 18.68 -12.44
N GLU A 167 10.69 18.06 -12.68
CA GLU A 167 11.64 18.58 -13.67
C GLU A 167 11.08 18.55 -15.10
N ARG A 168 10.31 17.51 -15.43
CA ARG A 168 9.67 17.37 -16.74
C ARG A 168 8.31 18.06 -16.85
N MET A 169 7.80 18.66 -15.76
CA MET A 169 6.44 19.21 -15.69
C MET A 169 5.35 18.19 -16.10
N GLU A 170 5.51 16.92 -15.70
CA GLU A 170 4.55 15.84 -15.97
C GLU A 170 3.68 15.56 -14.73
N PHE A 171 2.52 16.23 -14.62
CA PHE A 171 1.65 16.11 -13.44
C PHE A 171 1.17 14.67 -13.18
N SER A 172 0.84 13.91 -14.23
CA SER A 172 0.38 12.52 -14.13
C SER A 172 1.38 11.59 -13.44
N ARG A 173 2.69 11.89 -13.52
CA ARG A 173 3.73 11.10 -12.85
C ARG A 173 3.86 11.38 -11.35
N LEU A 174 3.19 12.41 -10.84
CA LEU A 174 3.05 12.61 -9.39
C LEU A 174 2.00 11.66 -8.79
N GLY A 175 1.24 10.96 -9.65
CA GLY A 175 0.23 9.97 -9.28
C GLY A 175 -0.77 10.51 -8.27
N VAL A 176 -1.12 9.69 -7.28
CA VAL A 176 -2.10 10.05 -6.26
C VAL A 176 -1.67 11.27 -5.42
N TYR A 177 -0.37 11.52 -5.26
CA TYR A 177 0.10 12.69 -4.53
C TYR A 177 -0.26 13.99 -5.25
N GLY A 178 -0.24 13.98 -6.59
CA GLY A 178 -0.72 15.08 -7.42
C GLY A 178 -2.23 15.22 -7.31
N GLU A 179 -2.96 14.16 -7.65
CA GLU A 179 -4.43 14.14 -7.74
C GLU A 179 -5.10 14.55 -6.41
N CYS A 180 -4.52 14.15 -5.28
CA CYS A 180 -5.06 14.40 -3.95
C CYS A 180 -4.47 15.62 -3.24
N TYR A 181 -3.57 16.38 -3.89
CA TYR A 181 -2.84 17.48 -3.25
C TYR A 181 -3.75 18.56 -2.65
N LYS A 182 -4.76 19.00 -3.41
CA LYS A 182 -5.77 19.99 -2.97
C LYS A 182 -7.10 19.36 -2.56
N LYS A 183 -7.31 18.08 -2.82
CA LYS A 183 -8.52 17.33 -2.43
C LYS A 183 -8.36 16.65 -1.07
N LYS A 184 -7.72 17.30 -0.09
CA LYS A 184 -7.42 16.69 1.23
C LYS A 184 -8.67 16.41 2.07
N SER A 185 -9.76 17.14 1.82
CA SER A 185 -11.06 16.92 2.48
C SER A 185 -11.88 15.80 1.84
N ASP A 186 -11.48 15.33 0.66
CA ASP A 186 -12.11 14.18 0.02
C ASP A 186 -11.73 12.90 0.78
N ALA A 187 -12.75 12.12 1.16
CA ALA A 187 -12.57 10.95 2.01
C ALA A 187 -11.71 9.87 1.35
N GLN A 188 -11.81 9.72 0.02
CA GLN A 188 -11.03 8.74 -0.73
C GLN A 188 -9.56 9.18 -0.78
N CYS A 189 -9.29 10.43 -1.13
CA CYS A 189 -7.95 10.98 -1.14
C CYS A 189 -7.27 10.93 0.24
N LYS A 190 -8.01 11.26 1.30
CA LYS A 190 -7.52 11.17 2.68
C LYS A 190 -7.15 9.73 3.03
N SER A 191 -8.07 8.78 2.79
CA SER A 191 -7.84 7.37 3.08
C SER A 191 -6.62 6.82 2.34
N THR A 192 -6.49 7.11 1.05
CA THR A 192 -5.36 6.63 0.24
C THR A 192 -4.04 7.25 0.71
N LEU A 193 -3.99 8.55 0.98
CA LEU A 193 -2.79 9.21 1.48
C LEU A 193 -2.41 8.71 2.88
N ASP A 194 -3.38 8.47 3.78
CA ASP A 194 -3.13 7.93 5.11
C ASP A 194 -2.51 6.53 5.06
N VAL A 195 -3.01 5.64 4.17
CA VAL A 195 -2.41 4.32 3.94
C VAL A 195 -0.98 4.44 3.42
N MET A 196 -0.75 5.31 2.43
CA MET A 196 0.59 5.51 1.87
C MET A 196 1.56 6.11 2.89
N HIS A 197 1.12 7.04 3.74
CA HIS A 197 1.96 7.64 4.78
C HIS A 197 2.29 6.63 5.89
N ARG A 198 1.39 5.71 6.22
CA ARG A 198 1.66 4.62 7.17
C ARG A 198 2.65 3.60 6.60
N MET A 199 2.54 3.28 5.32
CA MET A 199 3.44 2.33 4.67
C MET A 199 4.83 2.92 4.42
N SER A 200 4.91 4.15 3.94
CA SER A 200 6.17 4.81 3.62
C SER A 200 6.07 6.33 3.84
N PRO A 201 6.31 6.80 5.08
CA PRO A 201 6.20 8.22 5.40
C PRO A 201 7.22 9.07 4.63
N ALA A 202 8.38 8.50 4.28
CA ALA A 202 9.42 9.17 3.50
C ALA A 202 8.95 9.54 2.08
N ILE A 203 8.29 8.60 1.38
CA ILE A 203 7.73 8.85 0.04
C ILE A 203 6.64 9.91 0.13
N GLY A 204 5.72 9.73 1.09
CA GLY A 204 4.62 10.68 1.30
C GLY A 204 5.10 12.10 1.53
N LYS A 205 6.10 12.30 2.39
CA LYS A 205 6.70 13.62 2.64
C LYS A 205 7.39 14.18 1.40
N ALA A 206 8.22 13.37 0.74
CA ALA A 206 9.00 13.82 -0.41
C ALA A 206 8.12 14.18 -1.61
N CYS A 207 7.21 13.28 -2.02
CA CYS A 207 6.34 13.50 -3.18
C CYS A 207 5.36 14.66 -2.95
N ASN A 208 4.79 14.83 -1.76
CA ASN A 208 3.95 16.00 -1.47
C ASN A 208 4.71 17.33 -1.58
N ALA A 209 5.97 17.38 -1.12
CA ALA A 209 6.80 18.56 -1.30
C ALA A 209 7.07 18.84 -2.79
N ARG A 210 7.28 17.77 -3.59
CA ARG A 210 7.44 17.87 -5.05
C ARG A 210 6.18 18.34 -5.77
N VAL A 211 4.99 17.93 -5.33
CA VAL A 211 3.73 18.48 -5.89
C VAL A 211 3.60 19.96 -5.57
N ALA A 212 3.93 20.38 -4.35
CA ALA A 212 3.92 21.80 -3.99
C ALA A 212 4.89 22.61 -4.86
N GLU A 213 6.08 22.07 -5.14
CA GLU A 213 7.06 22.65 -6.05
C GLU A 213 6.54 22.72 -7.49
N PHE A 214 5.96 21.62 -8.00
CA PHE A 214 5.31 21.58 -9.31
C PHE A 214 4.27 22.70 -9.44
N CYS A 215 3.38 22.85 -8.46
CA CYS A 215 2.32 23.86 -8.51
C CYS A 215 2.85 25.30 -8.48
N LYS A 216 4.03 25.53 -7.88
CA LYS A 216 4.72 26.83 -7.98
C LYS A 216 5.30 27.03 -9.39
N ARG A 217 5.98 26.02 -9.94
CA ARG A 217 6.54 26.08 -11.31
C ARG A 217 5.45 26.25 -12.37
N TYR A 218 4.30 25.58 -12.20
CA TYR A 218 3.15 25.66 -13.10
C TYR A 218 2.60 27.09 -13.26
N GLN A 219 2.70 27.93 -12.22
CA GLN A 219 2.24 29.33 -12.26
C GLN A 219 3.22 30.27 -12.99
N THR A 220 4.38 29.79 -13.42
CA THR A 220 5.35 30.54 -14.23
C THR A 220 5.06 30.39 -15.73
N GLN A 221 5.54 31.33 -16.56
CA GLN A 221 5.35 31.25 -18.02
C GLN A 221 5.88 29.93 -18.60
N GLU A 222 7.08 29.50 -18.18
CA GLU A 222 7.72 28.28 -18.66
C GLU A 222 6.95 27.02 -18.23
N GLY A 223 6.60 26.91 -16.94
CA GLY A 223 5.87 25.75 -16.45
C GLY A 223 4.50 25.61 -17.09
N PHE A 224 3.77 26.73 -17.22
CA PHE A 224 2.47 26.76 -17.87
C PHE A 224 2.56 26.34 -19.36
N LEU A 225 3.56 26.83 -20.09
CA LEU A 225 3.86 26.41 -21.47
C LEU A 225 4.15 24.91 -21.58
N LYS A 226 5.02 24.38 -20.72
CA LYS A 226 5.37 22.95 -20.71
C LYS A 226 4.15 22.06 -20.48
N THR A 227 3.22 22.51 -19.65
CA THR A 227 1.94 21.82 -19.40
C THR A 227 0.83 22.17 -20.38
N LYS A 228 1.10 23.02 -21.39
CA LYS A 228 0.13 23.50 -22.37
C LYS A 228 -1.11 24.17 -21.76
N GLY A 229 -0.97 24.75 -20.57
CA GLY A 229 -2.08 25.40 -19.86
C GLY A 229 -3.23 24.44 -19.51
N ASP A 230 -2.92 23.19 -19.16
CA ASP A 230 -3.94 22.19 -18.79
C ASP A 230 -4.75 22.61 -17.55
N GLU A 231 -6.05 22.83 -17.72
CA GLU A 231 -6.96 23.26 -16.65
C GLU A 231 -7.10 22.21 -15.53
N THR A 232 -6.97 20.92 -15.83
CA THR A 232 -7.04 19.87 -14.80
C THR A 232 -5.86 19.95 -13.83
N VAL A 233 -4.69 20.31 -14.37
CA VAL A 233 -3.48 20.56 -13.58
C VAL A 233 -3.64 21.83 -12.75
N ALA A 234 -4.19 22.91 -13.33
CA ALA A 234 -4.49 24.14 -12.60
C ALA A 234 -5.40 23.87 -11.40
N GLN A 235 -6.51 23.16 -11.61
CA GLN A 235 -7.47 22.80 -10.57
C GLN A 235 -6.83 21.94 -9.47
N SER A 236 -5.97 20.99 -9.85
CA SER A 236 -5.25 20.15 -8.89
C SER A 236 -4.25 20.95 -8.04
N CYS A 237 -3.73 22.05 -8.58
CA CYS A 237 -2.94 23.04 -7.85
C CYS A 237 -3.77 24.09 -7.10
N GLY A 238 -5.10 24.10 -7.25
CA GLY A 238 -6.02 25.04 -6.62
C GLY A 238 -5.97 26.43 -7.25
N VAL A 239 -5.66 26.52 -8.53
CA VAL A 239 -5.65 27.75 -9.34
C VAL A 239 -6.46 27.52 -10.62
N SER A 240 -6.68 28.56 -11.42
CA SER A 240 -7.30 28.43 -12.76
C SER A 240 -6.34 28.92 -13.84
N THR A 241 -6.47 28.39 -15.06
CA THR A 241 -5.68 28.88 -16.20
C THR A 241 -5.94 30.36 -16.47
N ALA A 242 -7.18 30.82 -16.26
CA ALA A 242 -7.54 32.23 -16.38
C ALA A 242 -6.76 33.13 -15.41
N SER A 243 -6.64 32.73 -14.15
CA SER A 243 -5.87 33.50 -13.15
C SER A 243 -4.38 33.60 -13.49
N ILE A 244 -3.80 32.51 -14.01
CA ILE A 244 -2.39 32.49 -14.42
C ILE A 244 -2.19 33.35 -15.66
N LYS A 245 -3.05 33.24 -16.67
CA LYS A 245 -3.01 34.08 -17.87
C LYS A 245 -3.10 35.56 -17.50
N ALA A 246 -4.06 35.96 -16.67
CA ALA A 246 -4.20 37.34 -16.23
C ALA A 246 -2.93 37.88 -15.53
N ALA A 247 -2.24 37.06 -14.74
CA ALA A 247 -1.01 37.45 -14.07
C ALA A 247 0.23 37.46 -14.99
N GLN A 248 0.29 36.56 -15.97
CA GLN A 248 1.49 36.31 -16.77
C GLN A 248 1.48 37.02 -18.13
N CYS A 249 0.32 37.28 -18.74
CA CYS A 249 0.25 37.92 -20.05
C CYS A 249 0.85 39.33 -20.08
N PRO A 250 0.58 40.23 -19.11
CA PRO A 250 1.24 41.54 -19.06
C PRO A 250 2.76 41.43 -18.89
N ARG A 251 3.22 40.47 -18.07
CA ARG A 251 4.66 40.22 -17.86
C ARG A 251 5.32 39.66 -19.11
N ALA A 252 4.65 38.76 -19.82
CA ALA A 252 5.12 38.16 -21.06
C ALA A 252 5.24 39.21 -22.18
N ALA A 253 4.32 40.18 -22.21
CA ALA A 253 4.40 41.33 -23.12
C ALA A 253 5.64 42.18 -22.84
N GLN A 254 5.91 42.47 -21.56
CA GLN A 254 7.09 43.24 -21.14
C GLN A 254 8.41 42.49 -21.39
N SER A 255 8.46 41.18 -21.12
CA SER A 255 9.66 40.35 -21.32
C SER A 255 9.87 39.90 -22.77
N GLY A 256 8.91 40.17 -23.67
CA GLY A 256 8.95 39.71 -25.05
C GLY A 256 8.88 38.18 -25.17
N SER A 257 8.17 37.49 -24.27
CA SER A 257 8.00 36.04 -24.28
C SER A 257 7.00 35.61 -25.36
N LEU A 258 7.42 35.71 -26.62
CA LEU A 258 6.56 35.48 -27.80
C LEU A 258 5.89 34.11 -27.79
N ALA A 259 6.56 33.04 -27.36
CA ALA A 259 5.96 31.70 -27.28
C ALA A 259 4.77 31.64 -26.31
N PHE A 260 4.83 32.36 -25.18
CA PHE A 260 3.73 32.40 -24.20
C PHE A 260 2.57 33.25 -24.72
N LEU A 261 2.90 34.44 -25.27
CA LEU A 261 1.92 35.38 -25.80
C LEU A 261 1.07 34.71 -26.89
N GLY A 262 1.72 34.17 -27.93
CA GLY A 262 1.04 33.56 -29.07
C GLY A 262 0.29 32.28 -28.74
N ALA A 263 0.51 31.68 -27.56
CA ALA A 263 -0.21 30.51 -27.11
C ALA A 263 -1.40 30.83 -26.19
N PHE A 264 -1.29 31.87 -25.35
CA PHE A 264 -2.23 32.06 -24.24
C PHE A 264 -2.77 33.48 -24.03
N CYS A 265 -2.25 34.49 -24.73
CA CYS A 265 -2.55 35.91 -24.46
C CYS A 265 -3.09 36.62 -25.70
N PRO A 266 -4.40 36.49 -26.01
CA PRO A 266 -4.98 37.06 -27.23
C PRO A 266 -4.81 38.57 -27.32
N GLU A 267 -5.13 39.29 -26.24
CA GLU A 267 -5.18 40.75 -26.21
C GLU A 267 -3.80 41.37 -26.43
N GLU A 268 -2.80 40.88 -25.68
CA GLU A 268 -1.42 41.37 -25.78
C GLU A 268 -0.72 40.91 -27.07
N SER A 269 -1.16 39.80 -27.66
CA SER A 269 -0.58 39.27 -28.91
C SER A 269 -1.10 39.99 -30.15
N LYS A 270 -2.32 40.53 -30.12
CA LYS A 270 -2.95 41.17 -31.28
C LYS A 270 -2.08 42.25 -31.96
N PRO A 271 -1.52 43.26 -31.24
CA PRO A 271 -0.67 44.27 -31.91
C PRO A 271 0.59 43.66 -32.52
N ILE A 272 1.21 42.69 -31.84
CA ILE A 272 2.41 41.99 -32.33
C ILE A 272 2.09 41.18 -33.59
N ALA A 273 0.92 40.52 -33.62
CA ALA A 273 0.46 39.76 -34.76
C ALA A 273 0.11 40.64 -35.97
N GLN A 274 -0.51 41.80 -35.74
CA GLN A 274 -0.80 42.77 -36.81
C GLN A 274 0.48 43.32 -37.43
N GLU A 275 1.52 43.58 -36.62
CA GLU A 275 2.79 44.11 -37.10
C GLU A 275 3.65 43.04 -37.82
N HIS A 276 3.68 41.82 -37.32
CA HIS A 276 4.67 40.81 -37.76
C HIS A 276 4.08 39.61 -38.50
N CYS A 277 2.78 39.35 -38.38
CA CYS A 277 2.14 38.17 -38.98
C CYS A 277 1.20 38.51 -40.15
N ALA A 278 0.66 39.74 -40.22
CA ALA A 278 -0.21 40.19 -41.31
C ALA A 278 0.58 40.36 -42.63
N GLY A 279 -0.03 40.01 -43.76
CA GLY A 279 0.53 40.24 -45.10
C GLY A 279 1.71 39.34 -45.52
N ARG A 280 2.12 38.36 -44.69
CA ARG A 280 3.14 37.37 -45.06
C ARG A 280 2.53 36.13 -45.72
N ASP A 281 3.06 35.74 -46.88
CA ASP A 281 2.77 34.46 -47.52
C ASP A 281 3.16 33.29 -46.60
N TYR A 282 2.49 32.15 -46.75
CA TYR A 282 2.67 30.97 -45.89
C TYR A 282 4.14 30.51 -45.81
N THR A 283 4.93 30.76 -46.86
CA THR A 283 6.37 30.45 -46.97
C THR A 283 7.29 31.48 -46.31
N SER A 284 6.92 32.77 -46.25
CA SER A 284 7.68 33.82 -45.56
C SER A 284 7.38 33.92 -44.05
N LYS A 285 6.47 33.07 -43.56
CA LYS A 285 6.14 32.85 -42.13
C LYS A 285 7.01 31.80 -41.43
N LEU A 286 7.82 31.03 -42.15
CA LEU A 286 8.63 29.95 -41.59
C LEU A 286 10.03 30.39 -41.09
N GLY A 287 10.41 31.65 -41.28
CA GLY A 287 11.71 32.19 -40.87
C GLY A 287 11.62 33.41 -39.97
N GLY A 288 12.51 33.50 -38.97
CA GLY A 288 12.69 34.67 -38.10
C GLY A 288 12.14 34.53 -36.68
N LYS A 289 12.41 35.54 -35.83
CA LYS A 289 12.09 35.57 -34.39
C LYS A 289 10.61 35.34 -34.07
N TYR A 290 9.71 35.72 -34.98
CA TYR A 290 8.25 35.68 -34.78
C TYR A 290 7.57 34.48 -35.44
N ALA A 291 8.31 33.60 -36.13
CA ALA A 291 7.72 32.47 -36.86
C ALA A 291 6.86 31.56 -35.96
N GLN A 292 7.42 31.12 -34.83
CA GLN A 292 6.71 30.27 -33.86
C GLN A 292 5.50 31.00 -33.23
N PHE A 293 5.64 32.29 -32.94
CA PHE A 293 4.54 33.12 -32.43
C PHE A 293 3.39 33.23 -33.42
N CYS A 294 3.67 33.57 -34.68
CA CYS A 294 2.64 33.68 -35.71
C CYS A 294 1.95 32.34 -35.94
N GLN A 295 2.69 31.22 -35.92
CA GLN A 295 2.11 29.88 -36.03
C GLN A 295 1.17 29.58 -34.86
N SER A 296 1.58 29.84 -33.62
CA SER A 296 0.75 29.61 -32.44
C SER A 296 -0.47 30.54 -32.40
N TYR A 297 -0.30 31.82 -32.75
CA TYR A 297 -1.38 32.81 -32.76
C TYR A 297 -2.47 32.42 -33.77
N LEU A 298 -2.08 32.05 -34.99
CA LEU A 298 -3.01 31.66 -36.06
C LEU A 298 -3.66 30.29 -35.80
N ALA A 299 -3.00 29.39 -35.05
CA ALA A 299 -3.58 28.11 -34.66
C ALA A 299 -4.68 28.24 -33.60
N ASN A 300 -4.72 29.34 -32.85
CA ASN A 300 -5.71 29.61 -31.82
C ASN A 300 -6.89 30.40 -32.39
N ALA A 301 -7.91 29.70 -32.89
CA ALA A 301 -9.11 30.32 -33.49
C ALA A 301 -9.85 31.31 -32.56
N ASP A 302 -9.68 31.15 -31.25
CA ASP A 302 -10.27 32.06 -30.25
C ASP A 302 -9.61 33.46 -30.26
N PHE A 303 -8.39 33.58 -30.77
CA PHE A 303 -7.67 34.85 -30.83
C PHE A 303 -8.24 35.78 -31.91
N GLU A 304 -8.80 35.22 -32.98
CA GLU A 304 -9.50 36.01 -34.00
C GLU A 304 -10.86 36.52 -33.50
N ARG A 305 -11.53 35.78 -32.59
CA ARG A 305 -12.82 36.20 -31.99
C ARG A 305 -12.65 37.26 -30.91
N ALA A 306 -11.62 37.16 -30.07
CA ALA A 306 -11.37 38.13 -29.00
C ALA A 306 -11.11 39.55 -29.53
N GLY A 307 -10.55 39.66 -30.75
CA GLY A 307 -10.28 40.93 -31.41
C GLY A 307 -11.47 41.62 -32.08
N GLY A 308 -12.66 40.99 -32.11
CA GLY A 308 -13.85 41.47 -32.83
C GLY A 308 -14.93 42.02 -31.90
N SER A 309 -14.66 43.09 -31.15
CA SER A 309 -15.72 43.89 -30.53
C SER A 309 -16.36 44.79 -31.60
N GLN A 310 -17.27 44.22 -32.39
CA GLN A 310 -18.35 44.97 -33.02
C GLN A 310 -19.64 44.70 -32.22
N PRO A 311 -20.41 45.73 -31.83
CA PRO A 311 -21.67 45.52 -31.13
C PRO A 311 -22.70 44.95 -32.12
N GLN A 312 -22.81 43.63 -32.17
CA GLN A 312 -23.94 43.00 -32.82
C GLN A 312 -25.13 43.02 -31.87
N ALA A 313 -26.04 43.96 -32.15
CA ALA A 313 -27.40 43.93 -31.64
C ALA A 313 -28.01 42.55 -31.91
N ALA A 314 -28.49 41.91 -30.84
CA ALA A 314 -29.18 40.64 -30.92
C ALA A 314 -30.47 40.77 -31.75
N PRO A 315 -30.73 39.90 -32.73
CA PRO A 315 -32.09 39.62 -33.13
C PRO A 315 -32.71 38.67 -32.10
N ALA A 316 -33.78 39.13 -31.46
CA ALA A 316 -34.68 38.28 -30.74
C ALA A 316 -35.28 37.24 -31.71
N ARG A 317 -35.11 35.94 -31.43
CA ARG A 317 -36.21 34.95 -31.23
C ARG A 317 -35.77 33.48 -31.31
N GLN A 318 -36.57 32.71 -30.57
CA GLN A 318 -36.94 31.29 -30.71
C GLN A 318 -36.15 30.24 -29.93
N GLY A 319 -36.91 29.58 -29.04
CA GLY A 319 -36.46 28.67 -27.99
C GLY A 319 -35.83 27.38 -28.51
N SER A 320 -34.77 26.98 -27.82
CA SER A 320 -34.07 25.71 -28.04
C SER A 320 -34.77 24.56 -27.32
N ALA A 321 -34.78 23.40 -27.97
CA ALA A 321 -35.37 22.10 -27.62
C ALA A 321 -34.92 21.44 -26.29
N ALA A 322 -34.37 22.19 -25.33
CA ALA A 322 -33.97 21.68 -24.03
C ALA A 322 -35.13 21.53 -23.03
N ASP A 323 -36.23 22.28 -23.22
CA ASP A 323 -37.40 22.22 -22.34
C ASP A 323 -38.34 21.04 -22.65
N GLN A 324 -38.30 20.48 -23.87
CA GLN A 324 -39.13 19.30 -24.22
C GLN A 324 -38.56 17.98 -23.68
N VAL A 325 -37.26 17.90 -23.38
CA VAL A 325 -36.64 16.66 -22.87
C VAL A 325 -36.92 16.46 -21.37
N LYS A 326 -37.09 17.53 -20.60
CA LYS A 326 -37.39 17.43 -19.16
C LYS A 326 -38.85 17.01 -18.87
N GLN A 327 -39.80 17.30 -19.76
CA GLN A 327 -41.19 16.84 -19.59
C GLN A 327 -41.41 15.39 -20.05
N GLY A 328 -40.59 14.85 -20.97
CA GLY A 328 -40.71 13.47 -21.44
C GLY A 328 -40.23 12.39 -20.45
N ILE A 329 -39.22 12.68 -19.62
CA ILE A 329 -38.64 11.69 -18.69
C ILE A 329 -39.50 11.49 -17.44
N GLY A 330 -40.25 12.52 -17.01
CA GLY A 330 -41.14 12.43 -15.84
C GLY A 330 -42.36 11.53 -16.04
N GLN A 331 -42.86 11.40 -17.27
CA GLN A 331 -44.06 10.59 -17.56
C GLN A 331 -43.74 9.10 -17.80
N GLY A 332 -42.50 8.73 -18.12
CA GLY A 332 -42.09 7.33 -18.33
C GLY A 332 -41.92 6.53 -17.04
N LEU A 333 -41.44 7.17 -15.95
CA LEU A 333 -41.14 6.50 -14.68
C LEU A 333 -42.39 6.16 -13.85
N ASN A 334 -43.49 6.89 -14.02
CA ASN A 334 -44.74 6.59 -13.30
C ASN A 334 -45.55 5.45 -13.93
N LYS A 335 -45.29 5.07 -15.18
CA LYS A 335 -45.97 3.94 -15.86
C LYS A 335 -45.34 2.58 -15.55
N LEU A 336 -44.06 2.55 -15.17
CA LEU A 336 -43.33 1.29 -14.90
C LEU A 336 -43.51 0.76 -13.47
N LYS A 337 -43.91 1.60 -12.51
CA LYS A 337 -44.22 1.15 -11.13
C LYS A 337 -45.53 0.36 -10.98
N GLY A 338 -46.37 0.32 -12.01
CA GLY A 338 -47.63 -0.45 -12.01
C GLY A 338 -47.53 -1.86 -12.60
N LEU A 339 -46.41 -2.25 -13.23
CA LEU A 339 -46.33 -3.49 -14.02
C LEU A 339 -45.58 -4.66 -13.35
N PHE A 340 -44.95 -4.44 -12.18
CA PHE A 340 -44.17 -5.47 -11.48
C PHE A 340 -44.57 -5.62 -10.00
N GLY A 341 -45.81 -5.27 -9.66
CA GLY A 341 -46.38 -5.42 -8.32
C GLY A 341 -47.46 -6.49 -8.26
N ARG A 342 -47.06 -7.76 -8.29
CA ARG A 342 -47.73 -8.86 -7.60
C ARG A 342 -46.75 -10.01 -7.39
#